data_AF-A7EXZ8-F1
#
_entry.id   AF-A7EXZ8-F1
#
_cell.length_a   1.000
_cell.length_b   1.000
_cell.length_c   1.000
_cell.angle_alpha   90.00
_cell.angle_beta   90.00
_cell.angle_gamma   90.00
#
_symmetry.space_group_name_H-M   'P 1'
#
loop_
_entity.id
_entity.type
_entity.pdbx_description
1 polymer ?
#
loop_
_entity_poly.entity_id
_entity_poly.type
_entity_poly.pdbx_seq_one_letter_code
_entity_poly.pdbx_strand_id
1 'polypeptide(L)'
;MPWIWGEMNQLHGRIDIQFEVKGTKRSGTMRFTSFRPTRQGMFETTEWSLEGGEGDEKVKIDLLDGEDPFKGIEDVEERTAEPGRGSYAPNLSG
;
A
#
# COMPACT_ATOMS: atom_id res chain seq x y z
N MET A 1 -11.64 4.39 15.80
CA MET A 1 -10.82 4.94 14.71
C MET A 1 -9.58 4.07 14.65
N PRO A 2 -9.24 3.45 13.50
CA PRO A 2 -7.98 2.74 13.40
C PRO A 2 -6.86 3.76 13.45
N TRP A 3 -5.92 3.56 14.37
CA TRP A 3 -4.70 4.35 14.42
C TRP A 3 -3.76 3.74 13.38
N ILE A 4 -3.08 4.59 12.61
CA ILE A 4 -2.02 4.16 11.70
C ILE A 4 -0.71 4.49 12.41
N TRP A 5 0.20 3.51 12.51
CA TRP A 5 1.52 3.69 13.09
C TRP A 5 2.61 3.18 12.15
N GLY A 6 3.83 3.68 12.33
CA GLY A 6 4.98 3.33 11.50
C GLY A 6 5.55 4.50 10.70
N GLU A 7 6.41 4.17 9.74
CA GLU A 7 7.07 5.14 8.87
C GLU A 7 6.19 5.47 7.66
N MET A 8 5.89 6.75 7.48
CA MET A 8 5.26 7.26 6.27
C MET A 8 6.09 8.42 5.73
N ASN A 9 7.09 8.09 4.91
CA ASN A 9 7.99 9.04 4.30
C ASN A 9 7.83 9.00 2.78
N GLN A 10 6.72 9.52 2.28
CA GLN A 10 6.41 9.50 0.85
C GLN A 10 7.42 10.29 0.03
N LEU A 11 8.03 11.36 0.59
CA LEU A 11 9.03 12.17 -0.11
C LEU A 11 10.28 11.35 -0.44
N HIS A 12 10.82 10.62 0.53
CA HIS A 12 11.93 9.69 0.32
C HIS A 12 11.45 8.33 -0.19
N GLY A 13 10.14 8.17 -0.34
CA GLY A 13 9.47 7.00 -0.87
C GLY A 13 9.72 5.75 -0.04
N ARG A 14 9.57 5.87 1.28
CA ARG A 14 9.55 4.75 2.22
C ARG A 14 8.21 4.74 2.95
N ILE A 15 7.54 3.61 2.91
CA ILE A 15 6.29 3.35 3.61
C ILE A 15 6.50 2.03 4.36
N ASP A 16 6.41 2.06 5.67
CA ASP A 16 6.33 0.87 6.53
C ASP A 16 5.30 1.17 7.62
N ILE A 17 4.05 0.85 7.32
CA ILE A 17 2.92 1.18 8.19
C ILE A 17 2.19 -0.07 8.65
N GLN A 18 1.56 0.08 9.80
CA GLN A 18 0.67 -0.91 10.38
C GLN A 18 -0.60 -0.22 10.86
N PHE A 19 -1.72 -0.92 10.75
CA PHE A 19 -3.01 -0.42 11.21
C PHE A 19 -3.94 -1.55 11.59
N GLU A 20 -4.81 -1.30 12.56
CA GLU A 20 -5.83 -2.26 12.97
C GLU A 20 -6.96 -2.33 11.95
N VAL A 21 -7.37 -3.54 11.61
CA VAL A 21 -8.57 -3.84 10.82
C VAL A 21 -9.58 -4.57 11.69
N LYS A 22 -10.84 -4.12 11.63
CA LYS A 22 -11.96 -4.73 12.37
C LYS A 22 -12.88 -5.45 11.39
N GLY A 23 -12.93 -6.77 11.49
CA GLY A 23 -13.93 -7.60 10.80
C GLY A 23 -15.23 -7.73 11.62
N THR A 24 -16.17 -8.50 11.08
CA THR A 24 -17.46 -8.77 11.74
C THR A 24 -17.34 -9.70 12.95
N LYS A 25 -16.34 -10.59 12.95
CA LYS A 25 -16.12 -11.59 14.01
C LYS A 25 -14.82 -11.39 14.79
N ARG A 26 -13.79 -10.82 14.17
CA ARG A 26 -12.43 -10.68 14.72
C ARG A 26 -11.78 -9.40 14.24
N SER A 27 -10.75 -8.94 14.93
CA SER A 27 -9.83 -7.90 14.49
C SER A 27 -8.49 -8.51 14.08
N GLY A 28 -7.67 -7.72 13.39
CA GLY A 28 -6.30 -8.05 13.02
C GLY A 28 -5.47 -6.79 12.79
N THR A 29 -4.18 -6.98 12.56
CA THR A 29 -3.23 -5.93 12.23
C THR A 29 -2.77 -6.14 10.80
N MET A 30 -3.01 -5.14 9.96
CA MET A 30 -2.46 -5.09 8.61
C MET A 30 -1.04 -4.49 8.67
N ARG A 31 -0.11 -5.06 7.92
CA ARG A 31 1.22 -4.51 7.66
C ARG A 31 1.38 -4.25 6.17
N PHE A 32 1.83 -3.05 5.83
CA PHE A 32 2.10 -2.64 4.45
C PHE A 32 3.48 -1.98 4.38
N THR A 33 4.37 -2.57 3.59
CA THR A 33 5.71 -2.06 3.35
C THR A 33 5.95 -1.89 1.86
N SER A 34 6.36 -0.68 1.48
CA SER A 34 6.68 -0.32 0.11
C SER A 34 7.79 0.73 0.05
N PHE A 35 8.59 0.68 -1.01
CA PHE A 35 9.63 1.67 -1.26
C PHE A 35 9.72 2.02 -2.75
N ARG A 36 10.21 3.21 -3.09
CA ARG A 36 10.65 3.51 -4.47
C ARG A 36 12.15 3.76 -4.50
N PRO A 37 12.91 3.15 -5.41
CA PRO A 37 14.36 3.33 -5.49
C PRO A 37 14.77 4.70 -6.02
N THR A 38 13.92 5.35 -6.83
CA THR A 38 14.21 6.65 -7.42
C THR A 38 13.11 7.66 -7.17
N ARG A 39 13.44 8.96 -7.21
CA ARG A 39 12.49 10.04 -6.93
C ARG A 39 11.31 10.12 -7.91
N GLN A 40 11.50 9.59 -9.12
CA GLN A 40 10.48 9.51 -10.18
C GLN A 40 10.00 8.07 -10.43
N GLY A 41 10.52 7.09 -9.66
CA GLY A 41 10.17 5.69 -9.83
C GLY A 41 8.85 5.33 -9.18
N MET A 42 8.28 4.22 -9.63
CA MET A 42 7.11 3.61 -9.01
C MET A 42 7.46 3.02 -7.64
N PHE A 43 6.44 2.94 -6.79
CA PHE A 43 6.53 2.25 -5.51
C PHE A 43 6.48 0.74 -5.76
N GLU A 44 7.43 0.03 -5.15
CA GLU A 44 7.51 -1.42 -5.10
C GLU A 44 6.95 -1.89 -3.76
N THR A 45 5.97 -2.78 -3.78
CA THR A 45 5.39 -3.40 -2.57
C THR A 45 6.19 -4.63 -2.20
N THR A 46 6.82 -4.63 -1.03
CA THR A 46 7.60 -5.77 -0.53
C THR A 46 6.87 -6.61 0.49
N GLU A 47 5.92 -6.01 1.21
CA GLU A 47 5.10 -6.73 2.17
C GLU A 47 3.69 -6.18 2.16
N TRP A 48 2.74 -7.09 2.04
CA TRP A 48 1.35 -6.82 2.34
C TRP A 48 0.79 -8.02 3.08
N SER A 49 0.58 -7.90 4.38
CA SER A 49 0.12 -9.03 5.18
C SER A 49 -0.88 -8.63 6.25
N LEU A 50 -1.77 -9.58 6.56
CA LEU A 50 -2.73 -9.47 7.63
C LEU A 50 -2.40 -10.48 8.73
N GLU A 51 -2.06 -9.99 9.91
CA GLU A 51 -1.98 -10.81 11.12
C GLU A 51 -3.34 -10.77 11.83
N GLY A 52 -3.93 -11.93 12.10
CA GLY A 52 -5.16 -12.06 12.88
C GLY A 52 -5.08 -13.20 13.89
N GLY A 53 -6.02 -13.23 14.83
CA GLY A 53 -6.03 -14.22 15.91
C GLY A 53 -5.43 -13.68 17.21
N GLU A 54 -5.52 -14.47 18.28
CA GLU A 54 -5.07 -14.11 19.62
C GLU A 54 -4.37 -15.32 20.27
N GLY A 55 -3.36 -15.08 21.09
CA GLY A 55 -2.60 -16.15 21.76
C GLY A 55 -1.86 -17.07 20.78
N ASP A 56 -2.02 -18.38 20.96
CA ASP A 56 -1.37 -19.41 20.14
C ASP A 56 -2.00 -19.60 18.75
N GLU A 57 -3.17 -19.01 18.48
CA GLU A 57 -3.89 -19.12 17.19
C GLU A 57 -3.60 -17.96 16.22
N LYS A 58 -2.44 -17.31 16.34
CA LYS A 58 -2.04 -16.25 15.42
C LYS A 58 -1.83 -16.80 14.01
N VAL A 59 -2.53 -16.21 13.05
CA VAL A 59 -2.41 -16.52 11.63
C VAL A 59 -1.93 -15.28 10.90
N LYS A 60 -0.83 -15.41 10.16
CA LYS A 60 -0.37 -14.40 9.21
C LYS A 60 -0.78 -14.83 7.81
N ILE A 61 -1.47 -13.95 7.11
CA ILE A 61 -1.88 -14.12 5.73
C ILE A 61 -1.04 -13.16 4.89
N ASP A 62 -0.29 -13.69 3.93
CA ASP A 62 0.33 -12.88 2.88
C ASP A 62 -0.74 -12.54 1.84
N LEU A 63 -0.90 -11.25 1.56
CA LEU A 63 -1.85 -10.72 0.59
C LEU A 63 -1.18 -10.30 -0.72
N LEU A 64 0.16 -10.36 -0.77
CA LEU A 64 0.90 -10.03 -1.97
C LEU A 64 0.86 -11.19 -2.98
N ASP A 65 0.60 -12.43 -2.53
CA ASP A 65 0.58 -13.66 -3.37
C ASP A 65 1.80 -13.80 -4.31
N GLY A 66 2.92 -13.14 -3.96
CA GLY A 66 4.16 -13.10 -4.76
C GLY A 66 4.21 -12.08 -5.90
N GLU A 67 3.15 -11.30 -6.13
CA GLU A 67 3.08 -10.29 -7.19
C GLU A 67 2.81 -8.89 -6.64
N ASP A 68 3.52 -7.89 -7.16
CA ASP A 68 3.31 -6.51 -6.74
C ASP A 68 2.06 -5.96 -7.45
N PRO A 69 1.03 -5.49 -6.71
CA PRO A 69 -0.19 -4.95 -7.30
C PRO A 69 0.05 -3.74 -8.23
N PHE A 70 1.22 -3.11 -8.17
CA PHE A 70 1.57 -1.95 -8.99
C PHE A 70 2.38 -2.27 -10.25
N LYS A 71 2.89 -3.50 -10.44
CA LYS A 71 3.68 -3.88 -11.63
C LYS A 71 2.92 -3.71 -12.97
N GLY A 72 1.61 -3.89 -12.97
CA GLY A 72 0.79 -3.74 -14.18
C GLY A 72 0.46 -2.30 -14.57
N ILE A 73 0.82 -1.31 -13.74
CA ILE A 73 0.52 0.11 -14.00
C ILE A 73 1.59 0.75 -14.90
N GLU A 74 2.79 0.16 -14.97
CA GLU A 74 3.90 0.63 -15.81
C GLU A 74 3.52 0.66 -17.31
N ASP A 75 2.70 -0.29 -17.77
CA ASP A 75 2.22 -0.36 -19.16
C ASP A 75 1.09 0.63 -19.51
N VAL A 76 0.47 1.25 -18.50
CA VAL A 76 -0.67 2.16 -18.71
C VAL A 76 -0.20 3.59 -19.05
N GLU A 77 1.02 3.99 -18.68
CA GLU A 77 1.55 5.30 -19.10
C GLU A 77 1.90 5.35 -20.60
N GLU A 78 2.26 4.23 -21.24
CA GLU A 78 2.54 4.21 -22.69
C GLU A 78 1.26 4.11 -23.53
N ARG A 79 0.16 3.59 -22.96
CA ARG A 79 -1.12 3.47 -23.64
C ARG A 79 -2.14 4.41 -23.02
N THR A 80 -2.36 5.52 -23.74
CA THR A 80 -3.54 6.40 -23.67
C THR A 80 -3.38 7.65 -22.81
N ALA A 81 -2.49 8.55 -23.24
CA ALA A 81 -2.76 9.99 -23.08
C ALA A 81 -3.90 10.41 -24.04
N GLU A 82 -5.12 9.91 -23.81
CA GLU A 82 -6.32 10.55 -24.37
C GLU A 82 -6.80 11.62 -23.40
N PRO A 83 -6.81 12.90 -23.81
CA PRO A 83 -7.17 14.00 -22.92
C PRO A 83 -8.69 13.96 -22.72
N GLY A 84 -9.17 13.33 -21.65
CA GLY A 84 -10.62 13.26 -21.46
C GLY A 84 -11.20 12.76 -20.15
N ARG A 85 -10.46 12.03 -19.30
CA ARG A 85 -11.04 11.55 -18.03
C ARG A 85 -10.06 11.55 -16.87
N GLY A 86 -10.20 12.57 -16.03
CA GLY A 86 -10.01 12.48 -14.58
C GLY A 86 -8.64 12.03 -14.11
N SER A 87 -7.60 12.79 -14.42
CA SER A 87 -6.36 12.73 -13.65
C SER A 87 -6.61 13.33 -12.27
N TYR A 88 -6.55 12.49 -11.23
CA TYR A 88 -6.42 12.94 -9.85
C TYR A 88 -5.08 13.68 -9.70
N ALA A 89 -5.09 14.99 -9.96
CA ALA A 89 -4.07 15.90 -9.48
C ALA A 89 -4.57 16.48 -8.16
N PRO A 90 -3.93 16.23 -7.00
CA PRO A 90 -4.15 17.08 -5.85
C PRO A 90 -3.55 18.44 -6.20
N ASN A 91 -4.42 19.42 -6.44
CA ASN A 91 -4.01 20.81 -6.64
C ASN A 91 -3.26 21.29 -5.39
N LEU A 92 -1.93 21.33 -5.46
CA LEU A 92 -1.09 22.14 -4.59
C LEU A 92 -0.87 23.49 -5.29
N SER A 93 -1.79 24.41 -5.06
CA SER A 93 -1.60 25.84 -5.29
C SER A 93 -2.28 26.60 -4.15
N GLY A 94 -1.48 27.41 -3.47
CA GLY A 94 -1.84 28.25 -2.32
C GLY A 94 -0.55 28.73 -1.66
#